data_AF-A0A9J6GJL1-F1
#
_entry.id   AF-A0A9J6GJL1-F1
#
_cell.length_a   1.000
_cell.length_b   1.000
_cell.length_c   1.000
_cell.angle_alpha   90.00
_cell.angle_beta   90.00
_cell.angle_gamma   90.00
#
_symmetry.space_group_name_H-M   'P 1'
#
loop_
_entity.id
_entity.type
_entity.pdbx_description
1 polymer ?
#
loop_
_entity_poly.entity_id
_entity_poly.type
_entity_poly.pdbx_seq_one_letter_code
_entity_poly.pdbx_strand_id
1 'polypeptide(L)'
;MRIASALSNLDEKVSLLQRSLEENLKSIVSGSGQVVAQKATAESSILESIQCLENTLIESTRFYRGAVDQMSDAQAALQNDIGAVMSSLQGIKDEFGMLNASLNQTIEEKSSNIKESIDKLETAGAGEREEMREKLDAIEKMMQDHLESEAANSKCSEECPDDEAGKTSAPESVADLHLEERLNVSEAFEWTIQPWSEAKLKSNRKRLEFIYPPKPGYFYGYHINPYAVLKRSGKSQLFHLGFQIITGECDNLLAWPMKKTLRLTLLHPTECGRAQSIVACTACENPDSDPSLGLQTLPQLSAVNIDAMKLEESGFIKDDKLSLRFEVLQCSTPNSHAGPQF
;
A
#
# COMPACT_ATOMS: atom_id res chain seq x y z
N MET A 1 -26.08 73.00 106.93
CA MET A 1 -26.85 71.88 106.33
C MET A 1 -26.78 71.81 104.80
N ARG A 2 -26.99 72.90 104.04
CA ARG A 2 -27.00 72.83 102.56
C ARG A 2 -25.68 72.38 101.90
N ILE A 3 -24.53 72.71 102.48
CA ILE A 3 -23.22 72.33 101.94
C ILE A 3 -22.96 70.82 102.05
N ALA A 4 -23.36 70.18 103.16
CA ALA A 4 -23.16 68.74 103.36
C ALA A 4 -24.00 67.89 102.39
N SER A 5 -25.24 68.31 102.11
CA SER A 5 -26.11 67.65 101.11
C SER A 5 -25.57 67.82 99.69
N ALA A 6 -25.04 69.00 99.34
CA ALA A 6 -24.39 69.22 98.05
C ALA A 6 -23.12 68.38 97.87
N LEU A 7 -22.31 68.24 98.93
CA LEU A 7 -21.12 67.38 98.93
C LEU A 7 -21.47 65.90 98.79
N SER A 8 -22.50 65.42 99.49
CA SER A 8 -22.97 64.03 99.37
C SER A 8 -23.54 63.72 97.98
N ASN A 9 -24.27 64.66 97.37
CA ASN A 9 -24.77 64.51 95.99
C ASN A 9 -23.63 64.49 94.97
N LEU A 10 -22.57 65.28 95.22
CA LEU A 10 -21.38 65.28 94.38
C LEU A 10 -20.62 63.96 94.49
N ASP A 11 -20.47 63.42 95.70
CA ASP A 11 -19.80 62.14 95.97
C ASP A 11 -20.52 60.95 95.30
N GLU A 12 -21.85 60.95 95.35
CA GLU A 12 -22.68 59.95 94.66
C GLU A 12 -22.53 60.03 93.14
N LYS A 13 -22.49 61.23 92.57
CA LYS A 13 -22.27 61.45 91.13
C LYS A 13 -20.86 61.04 90.70
N VAL A 14 -19.85 61.34 91.51
CA VAL A 14 -18.47 60.90 91.26
C VAL A 14 -18.39 59.38 91.28
N SER A 15 -19.02 58.74 92.26
CA SER A 15 -19.07 57.27 92.36
C SER A 15 -19.77 56.61 91.17
N LEU A 16 -20.88 57.21 90.67
CA LEU A 16 -21.58 56.70 89.49
C LEU A 16 -20.76 56.87 88.21
N LEU A 17 -20.08 58.01 88.03
CA LEU A 17 -19.17 58.22 86.91
C LEU A 17 -17.99 57.25 86.94
N GLN A 18 -17.44 57.00 88.13
CA GLN A 18 -16.32 56.08 88.31
C GLN A 18 -16.72 54.64 87.94
N ARG A 19 -17.89 54.17 88.40
CA ARG A 19 -18.43 52.85 88.02
C ARG A 19 -18.70 52.75 86.52
N SER A 20 -19.31 53.77 85.92
CA SER A 20 -19.58 53.79 84.47
C SER A 20 -18.29 53.79 83.64
N LEU A 21 -17.25 54.50 84.11
CA LEU A 21 -15.94 54.50 83.48
C LEU A 21 -15.27 53.13 83.57
N GLU A 22 -15.34 52.47 84.73
CA GLU A 22 -14.81 51.12 84.94
C GLU A 22 -15.52 50.07 84.06
N GLU A 23 -16.84 50.14 83.95
CA GLU A 23 -17.62 49.24 83.08
C GLU A 23 -17.29 49.47 81.60
N ASN A 24 -17.16 50.73 81.16
CA ASN A 24 -16.77 51.06 79.79
C ASN A 24 -15.33 50.61 79.48
N LEU A 25 -14.38 50.82 80.42
CA LEU A 25 -13.01 50.31 80.29
C LEU A 25 -12.99 48.79 80.18
N LYS A 26 -13.76 48.09 81.01
CA LYS A 26 -13.84 46.62 80.97
C LYS A 26 -14.43 46.12 79.65
N SER A 27 -15.45 46.80 79.12
CA SER A 27 -16.04 46.52 77.80
C SER A 27 -15.03 46.72 76.66
N ILE A 28 -14.29 47.85 76.66
CA ILE A 28 -13.27 48.16 75.64
C ILE A 28 -12.11 47.15 75.70
N VAL A 29 -11.63 46.81 76.90
CA VAL A 29 -10.55 45.84 77.09
C VAL A 29 -11.00 44.44 76.65
N SER A 30 -12.22 44.02 76.98
CA SER A 30 -12.77 42.73 76.54
C SER A 30 -12.96 42.67 75.02
N GLY A 31 -13.49 43.73 74.41
CA GLY A 31 -13.72 43.80 72.96
C GLY A 31 -12.42 43.80 72.16
N SER A 32 -11.43 44.58 72.59
CA SER A 32 -10.10 44.60 71.94
C SER A 32 -9.39 43.25 72.05
N GLY A 33 -9.51 42.54 73.18
CA GLY A 33 -8.98 41.18 73.34
C GLY A 33 -9.57 40.17 72.36
N GLN A 34 -10.89 40.21 72.14
CA GLN A 34 -11.56 39.34 71.15
C GLN A 34 -11.10 39.61 69.72
N VAL A 35 -10.97 40.89 69.33
CA VAL A 35 -10.52 41.27 67.99
C VAL A 35 -9.07 40.80 67.74
N VAL A 36 -8.19 40.95 68.73
CA VAL A 36 -6.80 40.47 68.64
C VAL A 36 -6.75 38.95 68.51
N ALA A 37 -7.54 38.21 69.29
CA ALA A 37 -7.59 36.75 69.22
C ALA A 37 -8.14 36.24 67.88
N GLN A 38 -9.19 36.87 67.35
CA GLN A 38 -9.74 36.54 66.03
C GLN A 38 -8.72 36.83 64.91
N LYS A 39 -8.01 37.96 64.99
CA LYS A 39 -6.95 38.31 64.05
C LYS A 39 -5.82 37.28 64.07
N ALA A 40 -5.34 36.90 65.25
CA ALA A 40 -4.28 35.89 65.40
C ALA A 40 -4.71 34.52 64.84
N THR A 41 -5.98 34.14 65.05
CA THR A 41 -6.54 32.90 64.50
C THR A 41 -6.61 32.94 62.97
N ALA A 42 -7.05 34.06 62.39
CA ALA A 42 -7.08 34.26 60.94
C ALA A 42 -5.67 34.26 60.32
N GLU A 43 -4.71 34.94 60.96
CA GLU A 43 -3.29 34.93 60.54
C GLU A 43 -2.72 33.51 60.54
N SER A 44 -3.00 32.71 61.57
CA SER A 44 -2.58 31.29 61.63
C SER A 44 -3.18 30.45 60.50
N SER A 45 -4.49 30.61 60.22
CA SER A 45 -5.16 29.87 59.14
C SER A 45 -4.64 30.25 57.74
N ILE A 46 -4.29 31.52 57.54
CA ILE A 46 -3.65 31.98 56.30
C ILE A 46 -2.27 31.36 56.15
N LEU A 47 -1.46 31.33 57.21
CA LEU A 47 -0.12 30.72 57.18
C LEU A 47 -0.17 29.22 56.85
N GLU A 48 -1.11 28.47 57.44
CA GLU A 48 -1.32 27.05 57.12
C GLU A 48 -1.72 26.84 55.65
N SER A 49 -2.60 27.71 55.13
CA SER A 49 -3.01 27.68 53.71
C SER A 49 -1.84 27.98 52.76
N ILE A 50 -1.00 28.96 53.11
CA ILE A 50 0.21 29.29 52.35
C ILE A 50 1.16 28.09 52.35
N GLN A 51 1.45 27.50 53.52
CA GLN A 51 2.34 26.34 53.63
C GLN A 51 1.80 25.14 52.82
N CYS A 52 0.49 24.92 52.82
CA CYS A 52 -0.15 23.87 52.01
C CYS A 52 0.04 24.12 50.50
N LEU A 53 -0.15 25.36 50.05
CA LEU A 53 0.06 25.74 48.65
C LEU A 53 1.53 25.61 48.23
N GLU A 54 2.47 26.01 49.09
CA GLU A 54 3.92 25.85 48.85
C GLU A 54 4.30 24.38 48.68
N ASN A 55 3.82 23.51 49.58
CA ASN A 55 4.07 22.07 49.49
C ASN A 55 3.48 21.48 48.20
N THR A 56 2.26 21.87 47.84
CA THR A 56 1.61 21.45 46.60
C THR A 56 2.40 21.90 45.37
N LEU A 57 2.92 23.13 45.37
CA LEU A 57 3.75 23.66 44.29
C LEU A 57 5.07 22.90 44.15
N ILE A 58 5.71 22.55 45.27
CA ILE A 58 6.95 21.76 45.30
C ILE A 58 6.71 20.36 44.73
N GLU A 59 5.64 19.68 45.15
CA GLU A 59 5.29 18.35 44.66
C GLU A 59 4.99 18.36 43.16
N SER A 60 4.20 19.33 42.71
CA SER A 60 3.89 19.54 41.30
C SER A 60 5.16 19.79 40.47
N THR A 61 6.07 20.65 40.95
CA THR A 61 7.35 20.91 40.30
C THR A 61 8.22 19.65 40.22
N ARG A 62 8.26 18.84 41.28
CA ARG A 62 8.99 17.57 41.30
C ARG A 62 8.40 16.57 40.31
N PHE A 63 7.07 16.49 40.23
CA PHE A 63 6.37 15.64 39.28
C PHE A 63 6.71 16.02 37.83
N TYR A 64 6.56 17.28 37.46
CA TYR A 64 6.87 17.75 36.11
C TYR A 64 8.34 17.57 35.74
N ARG A 65 9.26 17.79 36.69
CA ARG A 65 10.69 17.53 36.45
C ARG A 65 10.95 16.06 36.12
N GLY A 66 10.37 15.13 36.90
CA GLY A 66 10.50 13.70 36.62
C GLY A 66 9.92 13.30 35.25
N ALA A 67 8.82 13.93 34.82
CA ALA A 67 8.26 13.72 33.49
C ALA A 67 9.20 14.23 32.38
N VAL A 68 9.82 15.40 32.58
CA VAL A 68 10.81 15.96 31.63
C VAL A 68 12.04 15.06 31.52
N ASP A 69 12.54 14.54 32.63
CA ASP A 69 13.70 13.63 32.63
C ASP A 69 13.37 12.33 31.87
N GLN A 70 12.19 11.74 32.10
CA GLN A 70 11.72 10.57 31.35
C GLN A 70 11.57 10.84 29.85
N MET A 71 11.07 12.03 29.47
CA MET A 71 10.98 12.42 28.07
C MET A 71 12.37 12.59 27.44
N SER A 72 13.33 13.16 28.17
CA SER A 72 14.72 13.29 27.71
C SER A 72 15.37 11.93 27.48
N ASP A 73 15.19 10.99 28.41
CA ASP A 73 15.71 9.62 28.28
C ASP A 73 15.07 8.90 27.09
N ALA A 74 13.75 9.03 26.92
CA ALA A 74 13.04 8.47 25.77
C ALA A 74 13.51 9.09 24.44
N GLN A 75 13.79 10.39 24.41
CA GLN A 75 14.33 11.06 23.23
C GLN A 75 15.73 10.53 22.90
N ALA A 76 16.59 10.33 23.89
CA ALA A 76 17.92 9.76 23.68
C ALA A 76 17.86 8.31 23.14
N ALA A 77 16.94 7.50 23.67
CA ALA A 77 16.71 6.14 23.17
C ALA A 77 16.26 6.14 21.69
N LEU A 78 15.30 7.01 21.34
CA LEU A 78 14.84 7.16 19.95
C LEU A 78 15.95 7.63 19.00
N GLN A 79 16.83 8.54 19.44
CA GLN A 79 17.97 8.97 18.63
C GLN A 79 18.95 7.83 18.36
N ASN A 80 19.18 6.97 19.35
CA ASN A 80 20.03 5.78 19.18
C ASN A 80 19.40 4.78 18.19
N ASP A 81 18.10 4.50 18.34
CA ASP A 81 17.37 3.60 17.43
C ASP A 81 17.39 4.12 15.98
N ILE A 82 17.20 5.42 15.78
CA ILE A 82 17.32 6.06 14.45
C ILE A 82 18.74 5.87 13.90
N GLY A 83 19.77 6.05 14.72
CA GLY A 83 21.17 5.80 14.34
C GLY A 83 21.39 4.35 13.86
N ALA A 84 20.90 3.37 14.62
CA ALA A 84 21.01 1.96 14.29
C ALA A 84 20.29 1.60 12.97
N VAL A 85 19.10 2.16 12.74
CA VAL A 85 18.36 1.98 11.48
C VAL A 85 19.13 2.57 10.30
N MET A 86 19.70 3.77 10.46
CA MET A 86 20.50 4.41 9.41
C MET A 86 21.75 3.59 9.06
N SER A 87 22.46 3.06 10.06
CA SER A 87 23.59 2.15 9.82
C SER A 87 23.16 0.86 9.10
N SER A 88 22.02 0.29 9.47
CA SER A 88 21.48 -0.92 8.82
C SER A 88 21.10 -0.65 7.36
N LEU A 89 20.44 0.48 7.08
CA LEU A 89 20.09 0.90 5.72
C LEU A 89 21.33 1.11 4.85
N GLN A 90 22.38 1.69 5.41
CA GLN A 90 23.66 1.86 4.71
C GLN A 90 24.29 0.50 4.38
N GLY A 91 24.28 -0.46 5.32
CA GLY A 91 24.73 -1.82 5.05
C GLY A 91 23.97 -2.51 3.92
N ILE A 92 22.63 -2.42 3.92
CA ILE A 92 21.78 -2.97 2.85
C ILE A 92 22.10 -2.31 1.50
N LYS A 93 22.33 -0.99 1.48
CA LYS A 93 22.69 -0.25 0.28
C LYS A 93 24.01 -0.77 -0.31
N ASP A 94 24.99 -1.02 0.55
CA ASP A 94 26.31 -1.51 0.14
C ASP A 94 26.23 -2.96 -0.38
N GLU A 95 25.48 -3.83 0.31
CA GLU A 95 25.20 -5.20 -0.15
C GLU A 95 24.50 -5.23 -1.51
N PHE A 96 23.50 -4.37 -1.71
CA PHE A 96 22.81 -4.25 -2.99
C PHE A 96 23.77 -3.76 -4.10
N GLY A 97 24.66 -2.82 -3.78
CA GLY A 97 25.70 -2.35 -4.69
C GLY A 97 26.63 -3.48 -5.13
N MET A 98 27.07 -4.32 -4.19
CA MET A 98 27.90 -5.50 -4.48
C MET A 98 27.15 -6.54 -5.32
N LEU A 99 25.90 -6.84 -4.98
CA LEU A 99 25.08 -7.80 -5.73
C LEU A 99 24.86 -7.33 -7.17
N ASN A 100 24.56 -6.04 -7.36
CA ASN A 100 24.38 -5.46 -8.67
C ASN A 100 25.66 -5.50 -9.52
N ALA A 101 26.82 -5.22 -8.92
CA ALA A 101 28.11 -5.35 -9.59
C ALA A 101 28.40 -6.80 -10.01
N SER A 102 28.15 -7.77 -9.13
CA SER A 102 28.34 -9.20 -9.41
C SER A 102 27.39 -9.71 -10.50
N LEU A 103 26.12 -9.27 -10.49
CA LEU A 103 25.15 -9.60 -11.51
C LEU A 103 25.59 -9.07 -12.88
N ASN A 104 26.00 -7.80 -12.95
CA ASN A 104 26.49 -7.21 -14.20
C ASN A 104 27.73 -7.94 -14.72
N GLN A 105 28.67 -8.30 -13.85
CA GLN A 105 29.84 -9.09 -14.26
C GLN A 105 29.43 -10.45 -14.85
N THR A 106 28.45 -11.13 -14.24
CA THR A 106 27.95 -12.42 -14.73
C THR A 106 27.27 -12.28 -16.09
N ILE A 107 26.48 -11.21 -16.28
CA ILE A 107 25.82 -10.90 -17.56
C ILE A 107 26.86 -10.66 -18.65
N GLU A 108 27.89 -9.87 -18.38
CA GLU A 108 28.98 -9.60 -19.34
C GLU A 108 29.73 -10.87 -19.71
N GLU A 109 30.08 -11.71 -18.73
CA GLU A 109 30.76 -12.99 -18.97
C GLU A 109 29.91 -13.93 -19.83
N LYS A 110 28.61 -14.06 -19.52
CA LYS A 110 27.70 -14.89 -20.32
C LYS A 110 27.49 -14.33 -21.73
N SER A 111 27.38 -13.02 -21.87
CA SER A 111 27.24 -12.35 -23.17
C SER A 111 28.48 -12.57 -24.04
N SER A 112 29.67 -12.46 -23.46
CA SER A 112 30.94 -12.77 -24.14
C SER A 112 30.99 -14.23 -24.61
N ASN A 113 30.61 -15.18 -23.76
CA ASN A 113 30.61 -16.60 -24.10
C ASN A 113 29.59 -16.95 -25.22
N ILE A 114 28.41 -16.34 -25.18
CA ILE A 114 27.40 -16.51 -26.23
C ILE A 114 27.93 -15.97 -27.56
N LYS A 115 28.54 -14.77 -27.55
CA LYS A 115 29.12 -14.17 -28.74
C LYS A 115 30.19 -15.06 -29.36
N GLU A 116 31.11 -15.58 -28.56
CA GLU A 116 32.13 -16.51 -29.05
C GLU A 116 31.51 -17.80 -29.66
N SER A 117 30.41 -18.28 -29.08
CA SER A 117 29.69 -19.45 -29.60
C SER A 117 29.01 -19.16 -30.94
N ILE A 118 28.44 -17.96 -31.10
CA ILE A 118 27.86 -17.50 -32.37
C ILE A 118 28.95 -17.42 -33.44
N ASP A 119 30.09 -16.79 -33.15
CA ASP A 119 31.20 -16.66 -34.09
C ASP A 119 31.71 -18.04 -34.57
N LYS A 120 31.77 -19.04 -33.67
CA LYS A 120 32.12 -20.43 -34.02
C LYS A 120 31.08 -21.10 -34.92
N LEU A 121 29.80 -20.88 -34.68
CA LEU A 121 28.73 -21.42 -35.52
C LEU A 121 28.69 -20.76 -36.90
N GLU A 122 28.91 -19.46 -36.97
CA GLU A 122 28.96 -18.72 -38.24
C GLU A 122 30.12 -19.19 -39.12
N THR A 123 31.30 -19.38 -38.53
CA THR A 123 32.48 -19.90 -39.24
C THR A 123 32.32 -21.34 -39.69
N ALA A 124 31.76 -22.22 -38.85
CA ALA A 124 31.46 -23.61 -39.23
C ALA A 124 30.42 -23.66 -40.38
N GLY A 125 29.32 -22.92 -40.26
CA GLY A 125 28.30 -22.87 -41.29
C GLY A 125 28.78 -22.24 -42.60
N ALA A 126 29.75 -21.32 -42.56
CA ALA A 126 30.39 -20.80 -43.78
C ALA A 126 31.21 -21.88 -44.49
N GLY A 127 31.95 -22.71 -43.74
CA GLY A 127 32.70 -23.84 -44.31
C GLY A 127 31.79 -24.88 -44.96
N GLU A 128 30.69 -25.26 -44.31
CA GLU A 128 29.72 -26.21 -44.88
C GLU A 128 29.03 -25.67 -46.15
N ARG A 129 28.73 -24.36 -46.18
CA ARG A 129 28.17 -23.70 -47.38
C ARG A 129 29.15 -23.70 -48.54
N GLU A 130 30.44 -23.49 -48.27
CA GLU A 130 31.48 -23.53 -49.31
C GLU A 130 31.66 -24.95 -49.85
N GLU A 131 31.71 -25.97 -48.98
CA GLU A 131 31.79 -27.38 -49.40
C GLU A 131 30.58 -27.78 -50.25
N MET A 132 29.37 -27.34 -49.86
CA MET A 132 28.16 -27.59 -50.64
C MET A 132 28.18 -26.89 -52.00
N ARG A 133 28.69 -25.65 -52.05
CA ARG A 133 28.88 -24.92 -53.31
C ARG A 133 29.84 -25.64 -54.25
N GLU A 134 31.00 -26.08 -53.77
CA GLU A 134 31.96 -26.84 -54.58
C GLU A 134 31.35 -28.13 -55.14
N LYS A 135 30.54 -28.84 -54.34
CA LYS A 135 29.82 -30.04 -54.81
C LYS A 135 28.78 -29.72 -55.88
N LEU A 136 28.03 -28.62 -55.73
CA LEU A 136 27.06 -28.18 -56.72
C LEU A 136 27.75 -27.80 -58.04
N ASP A 137 28.84 -27.03 -57.98
CA ASP A 137 29.63 -26.66 -59.17
C ASP A 137 30.18 -27.90 -59.89
N ALA A 138 30.62 -28.92 -59.14
CA ALA A 138 31.07 -30.19 -59.70
C ALA A 138 29.94 -30.96 -60.41
N ILE A 139 28.72 -30.97 -59.84
CA ILE A 139 27.54 -31.59 -60.45
C ILE A 139 27.14 -30.83 -61.71
N GLU A 140 27.10 -29.50 -61.66
CA GLU A 140 26.77 -28.66 -62.81
C GLU A 140 27.74 -28.93 -63.97
N LYS A 141 29.04 -28.99 -63.68
CA LYS A 141 30.05 -29.34 -64.68
C LYS A 141 29.83 -30.74 -65.27
N MET A 142 29.54 -31.75 -64.44
CA MET A 142 29.24 -33.09 -64.95
C MET A 142 27.98 -33.12 -65.83
N MET A 143 26.96 -32.34 -65.48
CA MET A 143 25.74 -32.22 -66.29
C MET A 143 26.03 -31.51 -67.62
N GLN A 144 26.82 -30.44 -67.60
CA GLN A 144 27.26 -29.72 -68.80
C GLN A 144 28.02 -30.67 -69.74
N ASP A 145 29.00 -31.42 -69.22
CA ASP A 145 29.77 -32.39 -69.99
C ASP A 145 28.87 -33.50 -70.58
N HIS A 146 27.86 -33.94 -69.82
CA HIS A 146 26.88 -34.92 -70.28
C HIS A 146 26.00 -34.37 -71.41
N LEU A 147 25.49 -33.15 -71.27
CA LEU A 147 24.69 -32.48 -72.30
C LEU A 147 25.51 -32.23 -73.58
N GLU A 148 26.78 -31.87 -73.46
CA GLU A 148 27.69 -31.73 -74.61
C GLU A 148 27.95 -33.08 -75.29
N SER A 149 28.04 -34.17 -74.51
CA SER A 149 28.14 -35.54 -75.04
C SER A 149 26.86 -36.03 -75.71
N GLU A 150 25.69 -35.64 -75.21
CA GLU A 150 24.39 -35.96 -75.79
C GLU A 150 24.08 -35.10 -77.03
N ALA A 151 24.47 -33.82 -77.04
CA ALA A 151 24.36 -32.92 -78.18
C ALA A 151 25.26 -33.35 -79.35
N ALA A 152 26.42 -33.95 -79.06
CA ALA A 152 27.27 -34.58 -80.08
C ALA A 152 26.62 -35.85 -80.70
N ASN A 153 25.61 -36.43 -80.05
CA ASN A 153 25.03 -37.72 -80.40
C ASN A 153 23.53 -37.67 -80.79
N SER A 154 22.91 -36.49 -80.87
CA SER A 154 21.49 -36.35 -81.19
C SER A 154 21.25 -35.27 -82.24
N LYS A 155 20.82 -35.72 -83.42
CA LYS A 155 20.41 -34.89 -84.56
C LYS A 155 18.98 -35.28 -84.93
N CYS A 156 17.96 -34.69 -84.30
CA CYS A 156 16.58 -34.56 -84.84
C CYS A 156 15.62 -33.83 -83.88
N SER A 157 14.84 -32.89 -84.46
CA SER A 157 13.46 -32.43 -84.15
C SER A 157 13.07 -32.04 -82.72
N GLU A 158 12.09 -31.18 -82.46
CA GLU A 158 11.36 -30.06 -83.11
C GLU A 158 10.40 -29.58 -82.00
N GLU A 159 10.15 -28.28 -81.97
CA GLU A 159 8.92 -27.58 -81.51
C GLU A 159 8.48 -27.47 -80.03
N CYS A 160 7.93 -26.27 -79.75
CA CYS A 160 7.38 -25.60 -78.55
C CYS A 160 6.02 -26.21 -78.06
N PRO A 161 5.16 -25.64 -77.15
CA PRO A 161 5.12 -24.31 -76.46
C PRO A 161 4.55 -24.23 -74.99
N ASP A 162 4.63 -23.01 -74.42
CA ASP A 162 3.70 -22.22 -73.56
C ASP A 162 2.96 -22.73 -72.28
N ASP A 163 2.73 -21.75 -71.39
CA ASP A 163 1.67 -21.58 -70.35
C ASP A 163 1.82 -22.33 -68.99
N GLU A 164 1.41 -21.84 -67.81
CA GLU A 164 0.67 -20.64 -67.39
C GLU A 164 0.85 -20.42 -65.87
N ALA A 165 0.41 -19.26 -65.40
CA ALA A 165 0.43 -18.79 -64.03
C ALA A 165 -0.49 -19.57 -63.06
N GLY A 166 -0.02 -19.73 -61.82
CA GLY A 166 -0.81 -20.22 -60.69
C GLY A 166 -0.69 -19.31 -59.46
N LYS A 167 -1.39 -18.16 -59.48
CA LYS A 167 -1.66 -17.35 -58.28
C LYS A 167 -2.83 -17.99 -57.52
N THR A 168 -2.55 -18.64 -56.39
CA THR A 168 -3.57 -18.95 -55.38
C THR A 168 -3.55 -17.87 -54.30
N SER A 169 -4.60 -17.06 -54.30
CA SER A 169 -4.99 -16.14 -53.24
C SER A 169 -5.26 -16.90 -51.93
N ALA A 170 -4.57 -16.52 -50.87
CA ALA A 170 -4.87 -16.94 -49.50
C ALA A 170 -6.23 -16.35 -49.05
N PRO A 171 -7.05 -17.10 -48.28
CA PRO A 171 -8.27 -16.56 -47.71
C PRO A 171 -7.93 -15.76 -46.44
N GLU A 172 -8.12 -14.44 -46.51
CA GLU A 172 -8.35 -13.59 -45.34
C GLU A 172 -9.68 -13.99 -44.66
N SER A 173 -9.80 -13.65 -43.37
CA SER A 173 -11.04 -13.64 -42.57
C SER A 173 -11.45 -14.94 -41.85
N VAL A 174 -10.62 -15.35 -40.89
CA VAL A 174 -11.09 -16.04 -39.67
C VAL A 174 -10.62 -15.32 -38.40
N ALA A 175 -9.57 -14.50 -38.48
CA ALA A 175 -9.02 -13.75 -37.36
C ALA A 175 -9.89 -12.56 -36.91
N ASP A 176 -10.57 -11.88 -37.85
CA ASP A 176 -11.31 -10.63 -37.53
C ASP A 176 -12.57 -10.85 -36.70
N LEU A 177 -13.27 -11.99 -36.87
CA LEU A 177 -14.50 -12.28 -36.12
C LEU A 177 -14.25 -12.55 -34.63
N HIS A 178 -13.06 -13.03 -34.25
CA HIS A 178 -12.71 -13.27 -32.83
C HIS A 178 -12.32 -11.98 -32.09
N LEU A 179 -11.92 -10.91 -32.78
CA LEU A 179 -11.56 -9.64 -32.15
C LEU A 179 -12.78 -8.85 -31.69
N GLU A 180 -13.85 -8.80 -32.49
CA GLU A 180 -15.06 -8.04 -32.14
C GLU A 180 -15.80 -8.60 -30.91
N GLU A 181 -15.80 -9.93 -30.74
CA GLU A 181 -16.42 -10.59 -29.58
C GLU A 181 -15.71 -10.22 -28.27
N ARG A 182 -14.37 -10.11 -28.30
CA ARG A 182 -13.55 -9.80 -27.11
C ARG A 182 -13.71 -8.36 -26.62
N LEU A 183 -14.08 -7.41 -27.49
CA LEU A 183 -14.24 -6.00 -27.14
C LEU A 183 -15.48 -5.74 -26.26
N ASN A 184 -16.51 -6.58 -26.35
CA ASN A 184 -17.79 -6.37 -25.68
C ASN A 184 -18.10 -7.35 -24.55
N VAL A 185 -17.31 -8.43 -24.42
CA VAL A 185 -17.51 -9.46 -23.40
C VAL A 185 -16.61 -9.24 -22.19
N SER A 186 -17.15 -9.48 -21.01
CA SER A 186 -16.43 -9.53 -19.73
C SER A 186 -16.97 -10.70 -18.94
N GLU A 187 -16.23 -11.81 -18.93
CA GLU A 187 -16.61 -12.99 -18.16
C GLU A 187 -16.04 -12.92 -16.76
N ALA A 188 -16.91 -13.08 -15.76
CA ALA A 188 -16.52 -13.32 -14.40
C ALA A 188 -15.71 -14.61 -14.32
N PHE A 189 -14.66 -14.63 -13.51
CA PHE A 189 -13.96 -15.87 -13.23
C PHE A 189 -13.68 -16.03 -11.74
N GLU A 190 -13.63 -17.28 -11.32
CA GLU A 190 -13.44 -17.66 -9.93
C GLU A 190 -12.08 -18.33 -9.75
N TRP A 191 -11.43 -18.05 -8.63
CA TRP A 191 -10.22 -18.76 -8.23
C TRP A 191 -10.16 -18.91 -6.71
N THR A 192 -9.28 -19.79 -6.26
CA THR A 192 -9.11 -20.08 -4.85
C THR A 192 -7.67 -19.81 -4.41
N ILE A 193 -7.51 -19.17 -3.26
CA ILE A 193 -6.24 -19.04 -2.57
C ILE A 193 -6.09 -20.24 -1.62
N GLN A 194 -5.11 -21.09 -1.87
CA GLN A 194 -4.77 -22.24 -1.04
C GLN A 194 -3.25 -22.55 -1.16
N PRO A 195 -2.51 -22.73 -0.05
CA PRO A 195 -2.97 -22.66 1.35
C PRO A 195 -3.07 -21.20 1.84
N TRP A 196 -4.21 -20.82 2.43
CA TRP A 196 -4.42 -19.48 2.98
C TRP A 196 -3.44 -19.15 4.10
N SER A 197 -3.16 -20.12 4.97
CA SER A 197 -2.18 -20.02 6.06
C SER A 197 -0.77 -19.70 5.56
N GLU A 198 -0.37 -20.29 4.43
CA GLU A 198 0.91 -20.01 3.80
C GLU A 198 0.96 -18.60 3.24
N ALA A 199 -0.12 -18.13 2.59
CA ALA A 199 -0.23 -16.77 2.10
C ALA A 199 -0.12 -15.72 3.24
N LYS A 200 -0.75 -15.99 4.40
CA LYS A 200 -0.58 -15.17 5.61
C LYS A 200 0.85 -15.22 6.15
N LEU A 201 1.49 -16.39 6.15
CA LEU A 201 2.87 -16.53 6.62
C LEU A 201 3.86 -15.76 5.73
N LYS A 202 3.69 -15.84 4.40
CA LYS A 202 4.52 -15.13 3.43
C LYS A 202 4.40 -13.61 3.59
N SER A 203 3.18 -13.09 3.67
CA SER A 203 2.95 -11.66 3.91
C SER A 203 3.45 -11.19 5.28
N ASN A 204 3.48 -12.04 6.30
CA ASN A 204 4.11 -11.71 7.59
C ASN A 204 5.63 -11.58 7.48
N ARG A 205 6.29 -12.44 6.70
CA ARG A 205 7.75 -12.40 6.48
C ARG A 205 8.18 -11.22 5.60
N LYS A 206 7.47 -11.00 4.50
CA LYS A 206 7.81 -10.00 3.48
C LYS A 206 7.12 -8.65 3.67
N ARG A 207 6.26 -8.51 4.69
CA ARG A 207 5.30 -7.41 4.91
C ARG A 207 4.21 -7.25 3.83
N LEU A 208 4.33 -7.97 2.72
CA LEU A 208 3.44 -7.92 1.58
C LEU A 208 3.48 -9.26 0.83
N GLU A 209 2.34 -9.75 0.36
CA GLU A 209 2.24 -10.89 -0.56
C GLU A 209 1.23 -10.59 -1.66
N PHE A 210 1.63 -10.81 -2.91
CA PHE A 210 0.77 -10.72 -4.08
C PHE A 210 0.34 -12.11 -4.49
N ILE A 211 -0.96 -12.29 -4.73
CA ILE A 211 -1.56 -13.60 -5.01
C ILE A 211 -2.34 -13.47 -6.31
N TYR A 212 -1.78 -14.05 -7.36
CA TYR A 212 -2.31 -13.98 -8.71
C TYR A 212 -3.24 -15.17 -9.00
N PRO A 213 -4.25 -14.99 -9.87
CA PRO A 213 -4.98 -16.10 -10.46
C PRO A 213 -4.06 -16.92 -11.38
N PRO A 214 -4.48 -18.13 -11.81
CA PRO A 214 -3.68 -18.98 -12.69
C PRO A 214 -3.34 -18.36 -14.05
N LYS A 215 -4.22 -17.48 -14.57
CA LYS A 215 -4.00 -16.79 -15.84
C LYS A 215 -4.66 -15.41 -15.84
N PRO A 216 -4.06 -14.40 -16.50
CA PRO A 216 -4.73 -13.16 -16.87
C PRO A 216 -5.95 -13.41 -17.76
N GLY A 217 -6.85 -12.43 -17.82
CA GLY A 217 -8.08 -12.50 -18.62
C GLY A 217 -8.29 -11.25 -19.48
N TYR A 218 -9.14 -11.39 -20.50
CA TYR A 218 -9.60 -10.26 -21.31
C TYR A 218 -10.97 -9.79 -20.80
N PHE A 219 -11.12 -8.49 -20.60
CA PHE A 219 -12.34 -7.87 -20.10
C PHE A 219 -12.65 -6.61 -20.90
N TYR A 220 -13.71 -6.64 -21.71
CA TYR A 220 -14.00 -5.56 -22.67
C TYR A 220 -12.78 -5.19 -23.53
N GLY A 221 -12.07 -6.21 -24.03
CA GLY A 221 -10.83 -6.08 -24.80
C GLY A 221 -9.57 -5.76 -23.99
N TYR A 222 -9.68 -5.22 -22.76
CA TYR A 222 -8.50 -4.96 -21.92
C TYR A 222 -7.91 -6.26 -21.39
N HIS A 223 -6.59 -6.44 -21.54
CA HIS A 223 -5.87 -7.58 -20.98
C HIS A 223 -5.48 -7.27 -19.53
N ILE A 224 -6.15 -7.90 -18.58
CA ILE A 224 -6.02 -7.58 -17.15
C ILE A 224 -5.54 -8.81 -16.39
N ASN A 225 -4.53 -8.60 -15.55
CA ASN A 225 -4.07 -9.55 -14.55
C ASN A 225 -4.49 -9.05 -13.16
N PRO A 226 -5.65 -9.48 -12.63
CA PRO A 226 -6.05 -9.12 -11.28
C PRO A 226 -5.19 -9.86 -10.27
N TYR A 227 -5.11 -9.36 -9.05
CA TYR A 227 -4.43 -10.05 -7.96
C TYR A 227 -5.02 -9.64 -6.61
N ALA A 228 -4.94 -10.55 -5.65
CA ALA A 228 -5.19 -10.24 -4.26
C ALA A 228 -3.88 -9.83 -3.57
N VAL A 229 -3.95 -8.94 -2.59
CA VAL A 229 -2.77 -8.53 -1.80
C VAL A 229 -3.05 -8.75 -0.33
N LEU A 230 -2.13 -9.42 0.35
CA LEU A 230 -2.07 -9.43 1.81
C LEU A 230 -0.96 -8.49 2.28
N LYS A 231 -1.33 -7.39 2.92
CA LYS A 231 -0.40 -6.38 3.44
C LYS A 231 -0.40 -6.42 4.96
N ARG A 232 0.79 -6.46 5.57
CA ARG A 232 0.91 -6.34 7.02
C ARG A 232 0.70 -4.89 7.44
N SER A 233 -0.20 -4.67 8.40
CA SER A 233 -0.46 -3.37 9.01
C SER A 233 -0.38 -3.51 10.53
N GLY A 234 0.78 -3.17 11.11
CA GLY A 234 1.05 -3.39 12.53
C GLY A 234 0.97 -4.87 12.93
N LYS A 235 -0.07 -5.21 13.72
CA LYS A 235 -0.36 -6.58 14.19
C LYS A 235 -1.41 -7.31 13.34
N SER A 236 -2.08 -6.63 12.40
CA SER A 236 -3.09 -7.22 11.53
C SER A 236 -2.57 -7.38 10.09
N GLN A 237 -3.34 -8.12 9.29
CA GLN A 237 -3.09 -8.30 7.85
C GLN A 237 -4.33 -7.84 7.11
N LEU A 238 -4.14 -6.94 6.15
CA LEU A 238 -5.19 -6.37 5.33
C LEU A 238 -5.21 -7.08 3.98
N PHE A 239 -6.40 -7.45 3.54
CA PHE A 239 -6.68 -8.06 2.26
C PHE A 239 -7.21 -7.01 1.28
N HIS A 240 -6.58 -6.92 0.11
CA HIS A 240 -6.88 -5.92 -0.91
C HIS A 240 -7.08 -6.56 -2.29
N LEU A 241 -7.82 -5.87 -3.14
CA LEU A 241 -7.81 -6.07 -4.59
C LEU A 241 -6.72 -5.18 -5.21
N GLY A 242 -5.95 -5.74 -6.14
CA GLY A 242 -5.17 -4.99 -7.11
C GLY A 242 -5.31 -5.59 -8.50
N PHE A 243 -4.83 -4.88 -9.51
CA PHE A 243 -4.79 -5.39 -10.88
C PHE A 243 -3.67 -4.71 -11.65
N GLN A 244 -3.24 -5.39 -12.70
CA GLN A 244 -2.33 -4.85 -13.70
C GLN A 244 -3.00 -4.91 -15.06
N ILE A 245 -2.98 -3.80 -15.79
CA ILE A 245 -3.32 -3.81 -17.21
C ILE A 245 -2.03 -4.13 -17.97
N ILE A 246 -2.07 -5.20 -18.75
CA ILE A 246 -0.94 -5.69 -19.55
C ILE A 246 -1.24 -5.36 -21.00
N THR A 247 -0.20 -5.24 -21.83
CA THR A 247 -0.35 -5.08 -23.27
C THR A 247 -1.25 -6.19 -23.83
N GLY A 248 -2.27 -5.79 -24.57
CA GLY A 248 -3.26 -6.64 -25.21
C GLY A 248 -3.28 -6.46 -26.73
N GLU A 249 -3.80 -7.46 -27.42
CA GLU A 249 -3.97 -7.45 -28.89
C GLU A 249 -4.96 -6.36 -29.37
N CYS A 250 -5.83 -5.90 -28.48
CA CYS A 250 -6.87 -4.93 -28.77
C CYS A 250 -6.51 -3.50 -28.34
N ASP A 251 -5.32 -3.24 -27.80
CA ASP A 251 -4.99 -1.95 -27.15
C ASP A 251 -5.16 -0.74 -28.08
N ASN A 252 -4.93 -0.92 -29.39
CA ASN A 252 -5.10 0.09 -30.43
C ASN A 252 -6.57 0.41 -30.74
N LEU A 253 -7.51 -0.45 -30.34
CA LEU A 253 -8.96 -0.27 -30.51
C LEU A 253 -9.65 0.23 -29.25
N LEU A 254 -8.94 0.26 -28.11
CA LEU A 254 -9.51 0.58 -26.81
C LEU A 254 -9.38 2.06 -26.47
N ALA A 255 -10.34 2.55 -25.68
CA ALA A 255 -10.29 3.89 -25.13
C ALA A 255 -9.35 3.94 -23.91
N TRP A 256 -8.48 4.94 -23.84
CA TRP A 256 -7.61 5.17 -22.70
C TRP A 256 -7.86 6.56 -22.07
N PRO A 257 -7.74 6.70 -20.73
CA PRO A 257 -7.54 5.64 -19.74
C PRO A 257 -8.78 4.73 -19.61
N MET A 258 -8.59 3.50 -19.13
CA MET A 258 -9.69 2.55 -18.91
C MET A 258 -10.73 3.14 -17.95
N LYS A 259 -12.02 3.08 -18.31
CA LYS A 259 -13.15 3.56 -17.47
C LYS A 259 -14.09 2.40 -17.14
N LYS A 260 -13.70 1.59 -16.16
CA LYS A 260 -14.44 0.39 -15.73
C LYS A 260 -14.44 0.28 -14.20
N THR A 261 -15.34 -0.56 -13.69
CA THR A 261 -15.41 -0.90 -12.27
C THR A 261 -14.92 -2.33 -12.09
N LEU A 262 -13.89 -2.53 -11.29
CA LEU A 262 -13.35 -3.84 -10.96
C LEU A 262 -13.92 -4.29 -9.62
N ARG A 263 -14.37 -5.52 -9.54
CA ARG A 263 -14.96 -6.10 -8.34
C ARG A 263 -14.31 -7.43 -8.01
N LEU A 264 -13.85 -7.56 -6.77
CA LEU A 264 -13.41 -8.82 -6.19
C LEU A 264 -14.41 -9.22 -5.11
N THR A 265 -15.04 -10.36 -5.30
CA THR A 265 -16.07 -10.88 -4.41
C THR A 265 -15.53 -12.11 -3.68
N LEU A 266 -15.55 -12.08 -2.35
CA LEU A 266 -15.21 -13.18 -1.48
C LEU A 266 -16.44 -14.06 -1.30
N LEU A 267 -16.31 -15.34 -1.66
CA LEU A 267 -17.42 -16.29 -1.69
C LEU A 267 -17.46 -17.08 -0.39
N HIS A 268 -18.59 -17.04 0.34
CA HIS A 268 -18.75 -17.86 1.54
C HIS A 268 -18.94 -19.34 1.16
N PRO A 269 -18.20 -20.29 1.78
CA PRO A 269 -18.17 -21.69 1.35
C PRO A 269 -19.47 -22.45 1.61
N THR A 270 -20.35 -21.98 2.51
CA THR A 270 -21.58 -22.69 2.90
C THR A 270 -22.85 -21.86 2.80
N GLU A 271 -22.74 -20.54 2.70
CA GLU A 271 -23.90 -19.63 2.70
C GLU A 271 -24.02 -19.05 1.31
N CYS A 272 -24.75 -19.76 0.44
CA CYS A 272 -24.97 -19.33 -0.93
C CYS A 272 -25.60 -17.94 -0.94
N GLY A 273 -24.88 -16.94 -1.46
CA GLY A 273 -25.33 -15.54 -1.50
C GLY A 273 -24.75 -14.62 -0.42
N ARG A 274 -24.11 -15.15 0.65
CA ARG A 274 -23.29 -14.31 1.52
C ARG A 274 -21.95 -14.07 0.85
N ALA A 275 -21.75 -12.82 0.44
CA ALA A 275 -20.55 -12.40 -0.24
C ALA A 275 -20.11 -11.03 0.26
N GLN A 276 -18.80 -10.82 0.31
CA GLN A 276 -18.22 -9.51 0.60
C GLN A 276 -17.45 -9.05 -0.63
N SER A 277 -17.68 -7.82 -1.09
CA SER A 277 -17.02 -7.31 -2.31
C SER A 277 -16.11 -6.14 -2.01
N ILE A 278 -14.95 -6.14 -2.66
CA ILE A 278 -14.02 -5.02 -2.76
C ILE A 278 -14.19 -4.46 -4.18
N VAL A 279 -14.43 -3.15 -4.31
CA VAL A 279 -14.79 -2.50 -5.59
C VAL A 279 -13.88 -1.31 -5.87
N ALA A 280 -13.16 -1.34 -6.98
CA ALA A 280 -12.30 -0.25 -7.46
C ALA A 280 -12.90 0.39 -8.73
N CYS A 281 -12.85 1.72 -8.84
CA CYS A 281 -13.41 2.45 -9.98
C CYS A 281 -12.32 3.25 -10.70
N THR A 282 -11.95 2.84 -11.90
CA THR A 282 -10.86 3.49 -12.66
C THR A 282 -11.25 4.84 -13.26
N ALA A 283 -12.53 5.22 -13.22
CA ALA A 283 -12.99 6.53 -13.62
C ALA A 283 -12.89 7.58 -12.49
N CYS A 284 -12.89 7.13 -11.23
CA CYS A 284 -12.85 8.01 -10.05
C CYS A 284 -11.42 8.28 -9.57
N GLU A 285 -10.53 7.32 -9.83
CA GLU A 285 -9.12 7.42 -9.55
C GLU A 285 -8.43 7.70 -10.89
N ASN A 286 -7.35 8.48 -10.90
CA ASN A 286 -6.77 9.05 -12.11
C ASN A 286 -5.45 8.32 -12.48
N PRO A 287 -5.45 7.03 -12.86
CA PRO A 287 -4.24 6.37 -13.29
C PRO A 287 -3.99 6.73 -14.76
N ASP A 288 -2.89 7.43 -15.05
CA ASP A 288 -2.30 7.47 -16.39
C ASP A 288 -1.96 6.02 -16.79
N SER A 289 -2.88 5.35 -17.47
CA SER A 289 -2.91 3.88 -17.59
C SER A 289 -2.60 3.36 -18.98
N ASP A 290 -2.04 4.17 -19.89
CA ASP A 290 -1.73 3.67 -21.23
C ASP A 290 -0.50 2.75 -21.18
N PRO A 291 -0.64 1.43 -21.39
CA PRO A 291 0.46 0.48 -21.32
C PRO A 291 1.47 0.69 -22.46
N SER A 292 1.11 1.41 -23.53
CA SER A 292 2.02 1.74 -24.64
C SER A 292 3.05 2.82 -24.29
N LEU A 293 2.85 3.56 -23.20
CA LEU A 293 3.79 4.59 -22.70
C LEU A 293 4.89 4.02 -21.79
N GLY A 294 5.00 2.69 -21.65
CA GLY A 294 6.10 2.03 -20.92
C GLY A 294 6.10 2.21 -19.40
N LEU A 295 5.10 2.89 -18.84
CA LEU A 295 4.93 3.06 -17.40
C LEU A 295 4.13 1.87 -16.84
N GLN A 296 4.84 0.83 -16.38
CA GLN A 296 4.30 -0.26 -15.55
C GLN A 296 3.94 0.21 -14.13
N THR A 297 3.31 1.37 -13.98
CA THR A 297 2.87 1.83 -12.66
C THR A 297 1.63 1.05 -12.25
N LEU A 298 1.85 0.02 -11.42
CA LEU A 298 0.83 -0.72 -10.66
C LEU A 298 -0.22 0.24 -10.10
N PRO A 299 -1.48 0.24 -10.59
CA PRO A 299 -2.54 0.96 -9.93
C PRO A 299 -2.79 0.32 -8.55
N GLN A 300 -2.27 0.94 -7.49
CA GLN A 300 -2.64 0.60 -6.12
C GLN A 300 -3.97 1.27 -5.79
N LEU A 301 -5.06 0.79 -6.39
CA LEU A 301 -6.39 1.30 -6.10
C LEU A 301 -6.92 0.64 -4.82
N SER A 302 -6.76 1.36 -3.72
CA SER A 302 -7.15 0.93 -2.37
C SER A 302 -8.64 1.17 -2.15
N ALA A 303 -9.48 0.31 -2.71
CA ALA A 303 -10.83 0.15 -2.21
C ALA A 303 -10.82 -0.62 -0.87
N VAL A 304 -11.78 -0.28 0.01
CA VAL A 304 -11.99 -0.79 1.39
C VAL A 304 -11.26 -2.12 1.68
N ASN A 305 -10.28 -2.03 2.58
CA ASN A 305 -9.46 -3.19 2.96
C ASN A 305 -10.23 -4.07 3.96
N ILE A 306 -10.17 -5.39 3.79
CA ILE A 306 -10.78 -6.32 4.74
C ILE A 306 -9.69 -6.89 5.65
N ASP A 307 -9.93 -6.92 6.96
CA ASP A 307 -9.00 -7.57 7.88
C ASP A 307 -9.05 -9.09 7.68
N ALA A 308 -7.88 -9.71 7.47
CA ALA A 308 -7.74 -11.15 7.31
C ALA A 308 -8.32 -11.94 8.50
N MET A 309 -8.19 -11.41 9.73
CA MET A 309 -8.79 -12.01 10.92
C MET A 309 -10.32 -12.00 10.83
N LYS A 310 -10.92 -10.93 10.32
CA LYS A 310 -12.37 -10.86 10.12
C LYS A 310 -12.87 -11.85 9.08
N LEU A 311 -12.08 -12.14 8.04
CA LEU A 311 -12.43 -13.16 7.05
C LEU A 311 -12.50 -14.55 7.68
N GLU A 312 -11.58 -14.84 8.60
CA GLU A 312 -11.54 -16.10 9.35
C GLU A 312 -12.70 -16.20 10.33
N GLU A 313 -12.90 -15.17 11.15
CA GLU A 313 -14.00 -15.10 12.12
C GLU A 313 -15.38 -15.14 11.45
N SER A 314 -15.50 -14.60 10.23
CA SER A 314 -16.75 -14.58 9.46
C SER A 314 -16.99 -15.84 8.62
N GLY A 315 -16.11 -16.85 8.69
CA GLY A 315 -16.31 -18.15 8.04
C GLY A 315 -15.98 -18.20 6.54
N PHE A 316 -15.37 -17.16 5.96
CA PHE A 316 -14.95 -17.16 4.55
C PHE A 316 -13.78 -18.11 4.28
N ILE A 317 -13.00 -18.44 5.31
CA ILE A 317 -11.89 -19.39 5.22
C ILE A 317 -12.35 -20.76 5.71
N LYS A 318 -12.31 -21.77 4.83
CA LYS A 318 -12.63 -23.16 5.17
C LYS A 318 -11.61 -24.09 4.53
N ASP A 319 -11.14 -25.09 5.29
CA ASP A 319 -10.12 -26.05 4.85
C ASP A 319 -8.84 -25.39 4.30
N ASP A 320 -8.46 -24.26 4.90
CA ASP A 320 -7.35 -23.39 4.49
C ASP A 320 -7.49 -22.81 3.06
N LYS A 321 -8.73 -22.58 2.63
CA LYS A 321 -9.08 -22.04 1.31
C LYS A 321 -9.90 -20.76 1.43
N LEU A 322 -9.58 -19.79 0.58
CA LEU A 322 -10.43 -18.62 0.32
C LEU A 322 -10.85 -18.62 -1.15
N SER A 323 -12.17 -18.63 -1.41
CA SER A 323 -12.72 -18.58 -2.77
C SER A 323 -13.06 -17.15 -3.16
N LEU A 324 -12.66 -16.78 -4.38
CA LEU A 324 -12.75 -15.43 -4.91
C LEU A 324 -13.42 -15.46 -6.28
N ARG A 325 -14.15 -14.40 -6.60
CA ARG A 325 -14.71 -14.14 -7.92
C ARG A 325 -14.32 -12.74 -8.36
N PHE A 326 -13.73 -12.60 -9.54
CA PHE A 326 -13.36 -11.33 -10.11
C PHE A 326 -14.20 -10.99 -11.33
N GLU A 327 -14.59 -9.73 -11.42
CA GLU A 327 -15.46 -9.22 -12.47
C GLU A 327 -15.05 -7.80 -12.83
N VAL A 328 -15.16 -7.48 -14.13
CA VAL A 328 -15.06 -6.11 -14.63
C VAL A 328 -16.43 -5.71 -15.15
N LEU A 329 -16.93 -4.58 -14.65
CA LEU A 329 -18.24 -4.04 -14.94
C LEU A 329 -18.07 -2.73 -15.71
N GLN A 330 -19.07 -2.39 -16.52
CA GLN A 330 -19.17 -1.04 -17.05
C GLN A 330 -19.39 -0.06 -15.90
N CYS A 331 -18.73 1.11 -15.94
CA CYS A 331 -19.05 2.19 -15.02
C CYS A 331 -20.50 2.62 -15.26
N SER A 332 -21.39 2.30 -14.33
CA SER A 332 -22.71 2.91 -14.32
C SER A 332 -22.52 4.37 -13.91
N THR A 333 -22.97 5.31 -14.75
CA THR A 333 -23.23 6.66 -14.27
C THR A 333 -24.13 6.52 -13.05
N PRO A 334 -23.77 7.04 -11.87
CA PRO A 334 -24.65 6.96 -10.72
C PRO A 334 -25.93 7.72 -11.08
N ASN A 335 -27.01 6.99 -11.28
CA ASN A 335 -28.33 7.58 -11.17
C ASN A 335 -28.41 8.10 -9.73
N SER A 336 -28.37 9.42 -9.60
CA SER A 336 -28.73 10.13 -8.39
C SER A 336 -30.15 9.69 -8.01
N HIS A 337 -30.29 8.69 -7.14
CA HIS A 337 -31.43 8.40 -6.26
C HIS A 337 -31.36 6.96 -5.76
N ALA A 338 -30.43 6.70 -4.83
CA ALA A 338 -30.62 5.68 -3.80
C ALA A 338 -29.68 6.01 -2.65
N GLY A 339 -30.23 6.59 -1.58
CA GLY A 339 -29.50 6.78 -0.33
C GLY A 339 -29.18 5.45 0.33
N PRO A 340 -28.22 5.43 1.27
CA PRO A 340 -27.85 4.22 1.99
C PRO A 340 -29.02 3.73 2.84
N GLN A 341 -29.41 2.46 2.66
CA GLN A 341 -30.20 1.74 3.66
C GLN A 341 -29.21 1.09 4.63
N PHE A 342 -29.38 1.43 5.90
CA PHE A 342 -28.63 0.90 7.04
C PHE A 342 -29.04 -0.52 7.38
#